data_AF-A0A242K4M9-F1
#
_entry.id   AF-A0A242K4M9-F1
#
_cell.length_a   1.000
_cell.length_b   1.000
_cell.length_c   1.000
_cell.angle_alpha   90.00
_cell.angle_beta   90.00
_cell.angle_gamma   90.00
#
_symmetry.space_group_name_H-M   'P 1'
#
loop_
_entity.id
_entity.type
_entity.pdbx_description
1 polymer ?
#
loop_
_entity_poly.entity_id
_entity_poly.type
_entity_poly.pdbx_seq_one_letter_code
_entity_poly.pdbx_strand_id
1 'polypeptide(L)'
;MDIKVELGKKIRLLREKKGLTREDFCDDELELTVRQLTRIEAGQSLPTLPKLTFISQRLAIPIHHLIDEEYYELPKRYLQLKQRLYKLYTYKEEERIAKKEQTFDEIYENYYDQLPEEEQLSIDVQQASMDVHLAENADFGDGILHDYLYQILQKKEYSINDLLI
;
A
#
# COMPACT_ATOMS: atom_id res chain seq x y z
N MET A 1 -10.77 16.03 8.47
CA MET A 1 -10.36 16.09 7.05
C MET A 1 -9.69 14.77 6.74
N ASP A 2 -9.93 14.22 5.56
CA ASP A 2 -9.25 12.98 5.14
C ASP A 2 -7.81 13.33 4.77
N ILE A 3 -6.85 12.79 5.52
CA ILE A 3 -5.41 13.02 5.34
C ILE A 3 -4.96 12.67 3.91
N LYS A 4 -5.58 11.66 3.29
CA LYS A 4 -5.27 11.25 1.92
C LYS A 4 -5.53 12.38 0.93
N VAL A 5 -6.68 13.03 1.10
CA VAL A 5 -7.12 14.12 0.22
C VAL A 5 -6.23 15.35 0.41
N GLU A 6 -5.82 15.65 1.63
CA GLU A 6 -4.93 16.77 1.91
C GLU A 6 -3.53 16.55 1.32
N LEU A 7 -2.94 15.37 1.57
CA LEU A 7 -1.66 14.98 1.00
C LEU A 7 -1.69 15.00 -0.53
N GLY A 8 -2.71 14.38 -1.14
CA GLY A 8 -2.88 14.31 -2.58
C GLY A 8 -2.94 15.68 -3.25
N LYS A 9 -3.76 16.59 -2.69
CA LYS A 9 -3.85 17.99 -3.16
C LYS A 9 -2.53 18.71 -3.05
N LYS A 10 -1.80 18.51 -1.96
CA LYS A 10 -0.50 19.14 -1.70
C LYS A 10 0.56 18.69 -2.69
N ILE A 11 0.67 17.38 -2.93
CA ILE A 11 1.59 16.79 -3.92
C ILE A 11 1.28 17.35 -5.31
N ARG A 12 0.01 17.32 -5.71
CA ARG A 12 -0.43 17.84 -7.01
C ARG A 12 -0.06 19.31 -7.20
N LEU A 13 -0.38 20.15 -6.21
CA LEU A 13 -0.08 21.59 -6.26
C LEU A 13 1.42 21.85 -6.41
N LEU A 14 2.25 21.13 -5.66
CA LEU A 14 3.71 21.29 -5.71
C LEU A 14 4.30 20.80 -7.04
N ARG A 15 3.80 19.69 -7.57
CA ARG A 15 4.18 19.18 -8.89
C ARG A 15 3.84 20.19 -9.99
N GLU A 16 2.59 20.69 -10.00
CA GLU A 16 2.13 21.68 -10.98
C GLU A 16 2.90 23.01 -10.88
N LYS A 17 3.22 23.47 -9.67
CA LYS A 17 4.08 24.66 -9.47
C LYS A 17 5.48 24.52 -10.06
N LYS A 18 6.01 23.30 -10.13
CA LYS A 18 7.29 22.99 -10.79
C LYS A 18 7.16 22.79 -12.30
N GLY A 19 5.94 22.82 -12.85
CA GLY A 19 5.69 22.58 -14.28
C GLY A 19 5.92 21.13 -14.72
N LEU A 20 5.90 20.17 -13.80
CA LEU A 20 6.14 18.75 -14.11
C LEU A 20 4.83 18.05 -14.49
N THR A 21 4.84 17.28 -15.58
CA THR A 21 3.76 16.32 -15.88
C THR A 21 3.84 15.11 -14.93
N ARG A 22 2.85 14.21 -14.96
CA ARG A 22 2.90 13.01 -14.10
C ARG A 22 3.95 12.03 -14.60
N GLU A 23 4.06 11.93 -15.92
CA GLU A 23 5.04 11.16 -16.65
C GLU A 23 6.45 11.64 -16.31
N ASP A 24 6.71 12.95 -16.42
CA ASP A 24 8.01 13.52 -16.04
C ASP A 24 8.30 13.29 -14.55
N PHE A 25 7.28 13.31 -13.70
CA PHE A 25 7.45 13.14 -12.26
C PHE A 25 7.86 11.69 -11.90
N CYS A 26 7.23 10.71 -12.53
CA CYS A 26 7.41 9.27 -12.27
C CYS A 26 8.64 8.67 -12.94
N ASP A 27 9.23 9.37 -13.92
CA ASP A 27 10.48 8.99 -14.59
C ASP A 27 10.43 7.58 -15.22
N ASP A 28 11.09 6.59 -14.61
CA ASP A 28 11.13 5.20 -15.07
C ASP A 28 10.01 4.30 -14.53
N GLU A 29 9.12 4.87 -13.70
CA GLU A 29 8.00 4.20 -13.04
C GLU A 29 8.39 3.04 -12.09
N LEU A 30 9.69 2.90 -11.76
CA LEU A 30 10.18 1.84 -10.86
C LEU A 30 9.74 2.08 -9.42
N GLU A 31 9.90 3.31 -8.93
CA GLU A 31 9.54 3.69 -7.56
C GLU A 31 8.06 4.07 -7.45
N LEU A 32 7.52 4.77 -8.44
CA LEU A 32 6.15 5.26 -8.44
C LEU A 32 5.60 5.30 -9.87
N THR A 33 4.52 4.56 -10.15
CA THR A 33 3.88 4.61 -11.48
C THR A 33 2.98 5.84 -11.63
N VAL A 34 2.67 6.20 -12.87
CA VAL A 34 1.74 7.30 -13.17
C VAL A 34 0.35 7.03 -12.57
N ARG A 35 -0.08 5.77 -12.56
CA ARG A 35 -1.36 5.33 -11.97
C ARG A 35 -1.34 5.43 -10.45
N GLN A 36 -0.25 5.02 -9.81
CA GLN A 36 -0.07 5.18 -8.36
C GLN A 36 -0.09 6.66 -7.98
N LEU A 37 0.67 7.50 -8.69
CA LEU A 37 0.67 8.95 -8.47
C LEU A 37 -0.74 9.54 -8.66
N THR A 38 -1.49 9.11 -9.67
CA THR A 38 -2.85 9.60 -9.93
C THR A 38 -3.81 9.28 -8.77
N ARG A 39 -3.73 8.05 -8.22
CA ARG A 39 -4.53 7.63 -7.06
C ARG A 39 -4.16 8.42 -5.80
N ILE A 40 -2.87 8.65 -5.58
CA ILE A 40 -2.38 9.47 -4.46
C ILE A 40 -2.88 10.91 -4.59
N GLU A 41 -2.73 11.54 -5.76
CA GLU A 41 -3.19 12.92 -6.00
C GLU A 41 -4.71 13.08 -5.87
N ALA A 42 -5.47 12.03 -6.17
CA ALA A 42 -6.92 11.98 -6.00
C ALA A 42 -7.34 11.72 -4.54
N GLY A 43 -6.40 11.41 -3.64
CA GLY A 43 -6.68 11.03 -2.25
C GLY A 43 -7.29 9.64 -2.10
N GLN A 44 -7.15 8.78 -3.12
CA GLN A 44 -7.68 7.42 -3.10
C GLN A 44 -6.74 6.45 -2.36
N SER A 45 -5.43 6.71 -2.37
CA SER A 45 -4.43 5.84 -1.75
C SER A 45 -3.36 6.61 -0.99
N LEU A 46 -2.77 5.95 0.02
CA LEU A 46 -1.62 6.47 0.77
C LEU A 46 -0.32 5.86 0.22
N PRO A 47 0.71 6.69 -0.03
CA PRO A 47 2.04 6.19 -0.38
C PRO A 47 2.73 5.55 0.83
N THR A 48 3.56 4.54 0.57
CA THR A 48 4.50 3.99 1.55
C THR A 48 5.67 4.97 1.80
N LEU A 49 6.45 4.73 2.86
CA LEU A 49 7.61 5.56 3.18
C LEU A 49 8.65 5.65 2.05
N PRO A 50 8.99 4.57 1.31
CA PRO A 50 9.86 4.67 0.13
C PRO A 50 9.27 5.58 -0.95
N LYS A 51 7.98 5.43 -1.27
CA LYS A 51 7.28 6.28 -2.26
C LYS A 51 7.20 7.74 -1.81
N LEU A 52 6.95 7.99 -0.52
CA LEU A 52 7.02 9.34 0.07
C LEU A 52 8.42 9.94 -0.05
N THR A 53 9.46 9.15 0.15
CA THR A 53 10.86 9.57 0.01
C THR A 53 11.15 9.95 -1.45
N PHE A 54 10.70 9.14 -2.41
CA PHE A 54 10.79 9.45 -3.83
C PHE A 54 10.07 10.76 -4.18
N ILE A 55 8.82 10.92 -3.74
CA ILE A 55 8.02 12.15 -3.96
C ILE A 55 8.72 13.37 -3.36
N SER A 56 9.22 13.25 -2.13
CA SER A 56 9.97 14.30 -1.41
C SER A 56 11.22 14.74 -2.18
N GLN A 57 12.00 13.79 -2.70
CA GLN A 57 13.20 14.06 -3.50
C GLN A 57 12.85 14.77 -4.81
N ARG A 58 11.84 14.31 -5.56
CA ARG A 58 11.38 14.95 -6.81
C ARG A 58 10.88 16.38 -6.58
N LEU A 59 10.16 16.59 -5.48
CA LEU A 59 9.66 17.90 -5.07
C LEU A 59 10.75 18.76 -4.39
N ALA A 60 11.92 18.22 -4.08
CA ALA A 60 13.01 18.89 -3.37
C ALA A 60 12.57 19.56 -2.06
N ILE A 61 11.69 18.87 -1.32
CA ILE A 61 11.19 19.29 -0.01
C ILE A 61 11.28 18.14 0.97
N PRO A 62 11.43 18.39 2.28
CA PRO A 62 11.52 17.30 3.25
C PRO A 62 10.15 16.62 3.47
N ILE A 63 10.16 15.35 3.88
CA ILE A 63 8.97 14.52 4.09
C ILE A 63 8.01 15.13 5.10
N HIS A 64 8.52 15.69 6.22
CA HIS A 64 7.69 16.37 7.23
C HIS A 64 6.90 17.57 6.68
N HIS A 65 7.33 18.13 5.55
CA HIS A 65 6.59 19.20 4.89
C HIS A 65 5.49 18.65 3.98
N LEU A 66 5.44 17.34 3.71
CA LEU A 66 4.34 16.69 2.99
C LEU A 66 3.29 16.17 3.96
N ILE A 67 3.72 15.41 4.97
CA ILE A 67 2.87 14.68 5.91
C ILE A 67 3.53 14.62 7.29
N ASP A 68 2.72 14.66 8.35
CA ASP A 68 3.22 14.53 9.73
C ASP A 68 3.59 13.07 10.06
N GLU A 69 4.49 12.88 11.03
CA GLU A 69 5.05 11.56 11.39
C GLU A 69 3.99 10.53 11.77
N GLU A 70 2.92 10.99 12.41
CA GLU A 70 1.82 10.15 12.90
C GLU A 70 1.04 9.44 11.78
N TYR A 71 1.18 9.88 10.52
CA TYR A 71 0.41 9.35 9.39
C TYR A 71 1.22 8.51 8.40
N TYR A 72 2.55 8.50 8.49
CA TYR A 72 3.39 7.57 7.71
C TYR A 72 3.95 6.41 8.54
N GLU A 73 3.85 6.48 9.87
CA GLU A 73 4.13 5.33 10.74
C GLU A 73 2.92 4.41 10.84
N LEU A 74 3.15 3.12 10.60
CA LEU A 74 2.11 2.10 10.73
C LEU A 74 1.71 1.90 12.20
N PRO A 75 0.40 1.77 12.52
CA PRO A 75 -0.05 1.53 13.88
C PRO A 75 0.61 0.27 14.48
N LYS A 76 1.13 0.40 15.72
CA LYS A 76 1.78 -0.73 16.42
C LYS A 76 0.88 -1.96 16.51
N ARG A 77 -0.44 -1.75 16.68
CA ARG A 77 -1.43 -2.85 16.72
C ARG A 77 -1.53 -3.55 15.37
N TYR A 78 -1.60 -2.81 14.26
CA TYR A 78 -1.57 -3.38 12.92
C TYR A 78 -0.31 -4.23 12.70
N LEU A 79 0.88 -3.75 13.09
CA LEU A 79 2.12 -4.51 12.98
C LEU A 79 2.07 -5.84 13.77
N GLN A 80 1.44 -5.85 14.95
CA GLN A 80 1.25 -7.08 15.73
C GLN A 80 0.29 -8.06 15.02
N LEU A 81 -0.82 -7.55 14.47
CA LEU A 81 -1.77 -8.35 13.70
C LEU A 81 -1.11 -8.95 12.45
N LYS A 82 -0.35 -8.14 11.71
CA LYS A 82 0.45 -8.58 10.55
C LYS A 82 1.45 -9.68 10.92
N GLN A 83 2.20 -9.52 12.02
CA GLN A 83 3.09 -10.58 12.52
C GLN A 83 2.35 -11.86 12.90
N ARG A 84 1.14 -11.73 13.46
CA ARG A 84 0.31 -12.88 13.80
C ARG A 84 -0.16 -13.62 12.54
N LEU A 85 -0.56 -12.90 11.49
CA LEU A 85 -0.94 -13.50 10.20
C LEU A 85 0.21 -14.34 9.60
N TYR A 86 1.44 -13.81 9.61
CA TYR A 86 2.62 -14.52 9.09
C TYR A 86 3.01 -15.77 9.88
N LYS A 87 2.85 -15.75 11.21
CA LYS A 87 3.27 -16.87 12.09
C LYS A 87 2.28 -18.04 12.11
N LEU A 88 1.04 -17.82 11.68
CA LEU A 88 0.00 -18.85 11.71
C LEU A 88 0.11 -19.76 10.48
N TYR A 89 0.95 -20.80 10.59
CA TYR A 89 0.93 -21.93 9.66
C TYR A 89 -0.42 -22.66 9.76
N THR A 90 -1.20 -22.58 8.70
CA THR A 90 -2.50 -23.24 8.53
C THR A 90 -2.29 -24.70 8.13
N TYR A 91 -1.82 -25.53 9.07
CA TYR A 91 -1.94 -26.97 8.90
C TYR A 91 -3.16 -27.49 9.68
N LYS A 92 -4.28 -27.63 8.96
CA LYS A 92 -5.45 -28.47 9.29
C LYS A 92 -6.12 -28.30 10.67
N GLU A 93 -6.22 -27.09 11.22
CA GLU A 93 -7.04 -26.82 12.40
C GLU A 93 -8.05 -25.70 12.13
N GLU A 94 -9.34 -26.06 12.09
CA GLU A 94 -10.47 -25.13 11.87
C GLU A 94 -10.46 -23.96 12.86
N GLU A 95 -10.06 -24.20 14.12
CA GLU A 95 -9.90 -23.15 15.13
C GLU A 95 -8.87 -22.07 14.74
N ARG A 96 -7.81 -22.45 14.00
CA ARG A 96 -6.74 -21.52 13.62
C ARG A 96 -7.11 -20.71 12.38
N ILE A 97 -7.97 -21.26 11.51
CA ILE A 97 -8.58 -20.54 10.39
C ILE A 97 -9.53 -19.46 10.94
N ALA A 98 -10.42 -19.82 11.87
CA ALA A 98 -11.32 -18.85 12.51
C ALA A 98 -10.58 -17.72 13.25
N LYS A 99 -9.46 -18.04 13.94
CA LYS A 99 -8.61 -17.01 14.55
C LYS A 99 -7.91 -16.10 13.53
N LYS A 100 -7.66 -16.60 12.30
CA LYS A 100 -7.11 -15.82 11.19
C LYS A 100 -8.17 -14.90 10.59
N GLU A 101 -9.38 -15.40 10.36
CA GLU A 101 -10.53 -14.59 9.90
C GLU A 101 -10.79 -13.42 10.86
N GLN A 102 -10.88 -13.68 12.17
CA GLN A 102 -11.02 -12.60 13.16
C GLN A 102 -9.89 -11.56 13.12
N THR A 103 -8.68 -11.99 12.74
CA THR A 103 -7.55 -11.07 12.60
C THR A 103 -7.71 -10.20 11.35
N PHE A 104 -8.22 -10.75 10.24
CA PHE A 104 -8.55 -9.98 9.04
C PHE A 104 -9.69 -9.00 9.31
N ASP A 105 -10.77 -9.43 9.97
CA ASP A 105 -11.88 -8.55 10.34
C ASP A 105 -11.41 -7.35 11.18
N GLU A 106 -10.56 -7.60 12.19
CA GLU A 106 -9.98 -6.53 13.01
C GLU A 106 -9.15 -5.54 12.17
N ILE A 107 -8.45 -6.01 11.14
CA ILE A 107 -7.68 -5.17 10.21
C ILE A 107 -8.62 -4.36 9.32
N TYR A 108 -9.62 -4.98 8.69
CA TYR A 108 -10.57 -4.31 7.80
C TYR A 108 -11.37 -3.23 8.52
N GLU A 109 -11.85 -3.50 9.74
CA GLU A 109 -12.67 -2.55 10.47
C GLU A 109 -11.88 -1.36 11.04
N ASN A 110 -10.66 -1.59 11.53
CA ASN A 110 -9.96 -0.60 12.35
C ASN A 110 -8.75 0.06 11.67
N TYR A 111 -8.15 -0.59 10.67
CA TYR A 111 -6.84 -0.18 10.14
C TYR A 111 -6.81 -0.02 8.63
N TYR A 112 -7.54 -0.83 7.86
CA TYR A 112 -7.40 -0.93 6.41
C TYR A 112 -7.44 0.41 5.68
N ASP A 113 -8.41 1.27 5.99
CA ASP A 113 -8.54 2.59 5.36
C ASP A 113 -7.35 3.52 5.61
N GLN A 114 -6.55 3.30 6.66
CA GLN A 114 -5.41 4.14 7.02
C GLN A 114 -4.07 3.55 6.53
N LEU A 115 -4.09 2.36 5.94
CA LEU A 115 -2.89 1.71 5.45
C LEU A 115 -2.43 2.29 4.10
N PRO A 116 -1.12 2.27 3.83
CA PRO A 116 -0.59 2.47 2.50
C PRO A 116 -1.13 1.45 1.50
N GLU A 117 -1.16 1.81 0.23
CA GLU A 117 -1.70 0.96 -0.85
C GLU A 117 -1.04 -0.42 -0.92
N GLU A 118 0.29 -0.48 -0.75
CA GLU A 118 1.04 -1.75 -0.72
C GLU A 118 0.63 -2.67 0.43
N GLU A 119 0.31 -2.08 1.59
CA GLU A 119 -0.09 -2.82 2.77
C GLU A 119 -1.53 -3.34 2.62
N GLN A 120 -2.43 -2.53 2.07
CA GLN A 120 -3.78 -2.96 1.70
C GLN A 120 -3.71 -4.13 0.71
N LEU A 121 -2.92 -3.99 -0.36
CA LEU A 121 -2.72 -5.02 -1.36
C LEU A 121 -2.17 -6.33 -0.76
N SER A 122 -1.19 -6.22 0.14
CA SER A 122 -0.63 -7.38 0.83
C SER A 122 -1.68 -8.13 1.65
N ILE A 123 -2.54 -7.42 2.38
CA ILE A 123 -3.63 -8.03 3.15
C ILE A 123 -4.66 -8.69 2.23
N ASP A 124 -5.05 -8.00 1.16
CA ASP A 124 -6.04 -8.51 0.19
C ASP A 124 -5.53 -9.77 -0.51
N VAL A 125 -4.25 -9.83 -0.91
CA VAL A 125 -3.63 -11.03 -1.49
C VAL A 125 -3.57 -12.18 -0.47
N GLN A 126 -3.27 -11.89 0.80
CA GLN A 126 -3.26 -12.90 1.85
C GLN A 126 -4.66 -13.46 2.14
N GLN A 127 -5.68 -12.59 2.16
CA GLN A 127 -7.06 -13.04 2.29
C GLN A 127 -7.49 -13.85 1.06
N ALA A 128 -7.24 -13.36 -0.15
CA ALA A 128 -7.56 -14.07 -1.38
C ALA A 128 -6.86 -15.43 -1.45
N SER A 129 -5.60 -15.54 -1.02
CA SER A 129 -4.92 -16.84 -0.94
C SER A 129 -5.54 -17.79 0.09
N MET A 130 -6.12 -17.27 1.17
CA MET A 130 -6.88 -18.06 2.15
C MET A 130 -8.24 -18.46 1.56
N ASP A 131 -8.90 -17.55 0.84
CA ASP A 131 -10.22 -17.71 0.27
C ASP A 131 -10.20 -18.56 -1.00
N VAL A 132 -9.12 -18.61 -1.79
CA VAL A 132 -8.98 -19.55 -2.94
C VAL A 132 -8.92 -21.01 -2.45
N HIS A 133 -8.62 -21.24 -1.18
CA HIS A 133 -8.87 -22.54 -0.54
C HIS A 133 -10.35 -22.79 -0.17
N LEU A 134 -11.25 -21.80 -0.33
CA LEU A 134 -12.66 -21.78 0.11
C LEU A 134 -13.71 -21.34 -0.96
N ALA A 135 -13.45 -20.44 -1.92
CA ALA A 135 -14.38 -19.96 -2.97
C ALA A 135 -13.73 -19.21 -4.17
N GLU A 136 -14.30 -19.38 -5.37
CA GLU A 136 -13.83 -18.92 -6.70
C GLU A 136 -14.14 -17.45 -7.07
N ASN A 137 -14.06 -16.48 -6.15
CA ASN A 137 -14.33 -15.08 -6.52
C ASN A 137 -13.25 -14.14 -6.00
N ALA A 138 -12.31 -13.78 -6.87
CA ALA A 138 -11.44 -12.62 -6.67
C ALA A 138 -11.72 -11.64 -7.81
N ASP A 139 -12.69 -10.75 -7.60
CA ASP A 139 -12.85 -9.53 -8.39
C ASP A 139 -11.72 -8.57 -7.96
N PHE A 140 -10.49 -9.01 -8.21
CA PHE A 140 -9.29 -8.33 -7.78
C PHE A 140 -9.10 -7.11 -8.67
N GLY A 141 -8.60 -6.00 -8.10
CA GLY A 141 -8.16 -4.85 -8.87
C GLY A 141 -6.95 -5.21 -9.74
N ASP A 142 -7.18 -5.90 -10.85
CA ASP A 142 -6.17 -6.43 -11.79
C ASP A 142 -5.15 -5.38 -12.19
N GLY A 143 -5.61 -4.13 -12.37
CA GLY A 143 -4.74 -2.99 -12.67
C GLY A 143 -3.76 -2.64 -11.56
N ILE A 144 -4.17 -2.78 -10.29
CA ILE A 144 -3.29 -2.53 -9.13
C ILE A 144 -2.25 -3.64 -9.06
N LEU A 145 -2.67 -4.90 -9.14
CA LEU A 145 -1.77 -6.07 -9.13
C LEU A 145 -0.74 -5.97 -10.25
N HIS A 146 -1.16 -5.65 -11.46
CA HIS A 146 -0.27 -5.52 -12.61
C HIS A 146 0.77 -4.41 -12.43
N ASP A 147 0.38 -3.26 -11.88
CA ASP A 147 1.31 -2.16 -11.60
C ASP A 147 2.41 -2.58 -10.61
N TYR A 148 2.04 -3.29 -9.53
CA TYR A 148 3.01 -3.78 -8.54
C TYR A 148 3.85 -4.94 -9.05
N LEU A 149 3.26 -5.90 -9.79
CA LEU A 149 3.98 -7.01 -10.41
C LEU A 149 5.05 -6.49 -11.40
N TYR A 150 4.72 -5.47 -12.19
CA TYR A 150 5.69 -4.82 -13.08
C TYR A 150 6.89 -4.24 -12.31
N GLN A 151 6.65 -3.56 -11.18
CA GLN A 151 7.71 -3.03 -10.31
C GLN A 151 8.57 -4.15 -9.71
N ILE A 152 7.94 -5.23 -9.23
CA ILE A 152 8.61 -6.38 -8.63
C ILE A 152 9.55 -7.06 -9.62
N LEU A 153 9.11 -7.28 -10.86
CA LEU A 153 9.91 -7.94 -11.91
C LEU A 153 11.19 -7.18 -12.28
N GLN A 154 11.26 -5.87 -12.00
CA GLN A 154 12.42 -5.03 -12.31
C GLN A 154 13.31 -4.74 -11.09
N LYS A 155 12.87 -5.06 -9.88
CA LYS A 155 13.65 -4.87 -8.65
C LYS A 155 14.80 -5.88 -8.56
N LYS A 156 15.95 -5.40 -8.04
CA LYS A 156 17.11 -6.24 -7.71
C LYS A 156 17.07 -6.78 -6.27
N GLU A 157 16.41 -6.06 -5.37
CA GLU A 157 16.18 -6.46 -3.98
C GLU A 157 14.68 -6.44 -3.68
N TYR A 158 14.18 -7.50 -3.05
CA TYR A 158 12.76 -7.72 -2.80
C TYR A 158 12.43 -7.45 -1.33
N SER A 159 11.35 -6.71 -1.08
CA SER A 159 10.78 -6.55 0.25
C SER A 159 9.87 -7.72 0.62
N ILE A 160 9.52 -7.85 1.91
CA ILE A 160 8.61 -8.93 2.37
C ILE A 160 7.25 -8.83 1.67
N ASN A 161 6.76 -7.62 1.40
CA ASN A 161 5.50 -7.43 0.68
C ASN A 161 5.62 -7.84 -0.80
N ASP A 162 6.78 -7.60 -1.43
CA ASP A 162 7.06 -8.03 -2.82
C ASP A 162 7.05 -9.57 -2.94
N LEU A 163 7.34 -10.31 -1.86
CA LEU A 163 7.31 -11.79 -1.85
C LEU A 163 5.91 -12.37 -1.70
N LEU A 164 4.93 -11.55 -1.32
CA LEU A 164 3.54 -11.98 -1.14
C LEU A 164 2.70 -11.80 -2.41
N ILE A 165 3.09 -10.86 -3.26
CA ILE A 165 2.44 -10.52 -4.54
C ILE A 165 2.95 -11.49 -5.61
#